data_AF-A0A382G8A5-F1
#
_entry.id   AF-A0A382G8A5-F1
#
_cell.length_a   1.000
_cell.length_b   1.000
_cell.length_c   1.000
_cell.angle_alpha   90.00
_cell.angle_beta   90.00
_cell.angle_gamma   90.00
#
_symmetry.space_group_name_H-M   'P 1'
#
loop_
_entity.id
_entity.type
_entity.pdbx_description
1 polymer ?
#
loop_
_entity_poly.entity_id
_entity_poly.type
_entity_poly.pdbx_seq_one_letter_code
_entity_poly.pdbx_strand_id
1 'polypeptide(L)' 'MQEFPLPDSLAPGEVLVALRLATVCGSDLHTIEGRRSEPTPAILGHEGVGEVVRYGPGRDTLH' A
#
# COMPACT_ATOMS: atom_id res chain seq x y z
N MET A 1 10.32 -3.22 -12.50
CA MET A 1 10.53 -2.54 -11.21
C MET A 1 10.70 -1.06 -11.50
N GLN A 2 9.97 -0.21 -10.79
CA GLN A 2 9.97 1.24 -10.98
C GLN A 2 10.04 1.90 -9.60
N GLU A 3 10.71 3.05 -9.52
CA GLU A 3 10.76 3.86 -8.30
C GLU A 3 9.61 4.86 -8.25
N PHE A 4 9.09 5.07 -7.05
CA PHE A 4 8.06 6.07 -6.76
C PHE A 4 8.47 6.86 -5.53
N PRO A 5 8.26 8.19 -5.53
CA PRO A 5 8.54 8.99 -4.35
C PRO A 5 7.59 8.57 -3.21
N LEU A 6 8.11 8.62 -1.98
CA LEU A 6 7.24 8.55 -0.81
C LEU A 6 6.47 9.87 -0.66
N PRO A 7 5.29 9.85 -0.04
CA PRO A 7 4.55 11.08 0.22
C PRO A 7 5.31 11.99 1.19
N ASP A 8 5.37 13.29 0.86
CA ASP A 8 5.99 14.31 1.71
C ASP A 8 5.20 14.54 3.00
N SER A 9 3.87 14.40 2.93
CA SER A 9 2.94 14.55 4.05
C SER A 9 1.82 13.51 3.98
N LEU A 10 1.17 13.26 5.11
CA LEU A 10 0.03 12.33 5.23
C LEU A 10 -1.21 13.11 5.67
N ALA A 11 -2.38 12.74 5.18
CA ALA A 11 -3.65 13.31 5.61
C ALA A 11 -4.12 12.70 6.95
N PRO A 12 -5.05 13.35 7.67
CA PRO A 12 -5.66 12.77 8.87
C PRO A 12 -6.25 11.38 8.60
N GLY A 13 -5.89 10.41 9.45
CA GLY A 13 -6.34 9.00 9.32
C GLY A 13 -5.43 8.12 8.46
N GLU A 14 -4.46 8.68 7.74
CA GLU A 14 -3.50 7.90 6.94
C GLU A 14 -2.29 7.44 7.78
N VAL A 15 -1.66 6.36 7.31
CA VAL A 15 -0.41 5.82 7.88
C VAL A 15 0.54 5.44 6.76
N LEU A 16 1.84 5.70 6.98
CA LEU A 16 2.89 5.17 6.11
C LEU A 16 3.47 3.91 6.75
N VAL A 17 3.47 2.83 5.98
CA VAL A 17 3.96 1.51 6.42
C VAL A 17 5.14 1.09 5.58
N ALA A 18 6.25 0.72 6.22
CA ALA A 18 7.37 0.05 5.59
C ALA A 18 7.08 -1.46 5.55
N LEU A 19 6.72 -1.97 4.37
CA LEU A 19 6.44 -3.40 4.18
C LEU A 19 7.69 -4.24 4.42
N ARG A 20 7.54 -5.31 5.21
CA ARG A 20 8.57 -6.33 5.45
C ARG A 20 8.33 -7.58 4.62
N LEU A 21 7.06 -7.94 4.42
CA LEU A 21 6.63 -9.07 3.60
C LEU A 21 5.35 -8.70 2.85
N ALA A 22 5.21 -9.23 1.65
CA ALA A 22 3.99 -9.20 0.86
C ALA A 22 3.80 -10.57 0.20
N THR A 23 2.54 -10.96 -0.04
CA THR A 23 2.20 -12.19 -0.75
C THR A 23 1.53 -11.88 -2.08
N VAL A 24 1.42 -12.91 -2.93
CA VAL A 24 0.69 -12.83 -4.19
C VAL A 24 -0.59 -13.62 -4.04
N CYS A 25 -1.73 -12.98 -4.27
CA CYS A 25 -3.03 -13.61 -4.26
C CYS A 25 -3.49 -13.94 -5.69
N GLY A 26 -4.41 -14.89 -5.83
CA GLY A 26 -5.02 -15.21 -7.13
C GLY A 26 -5.75 -14.01 -7.76
N SER A 27 -6.25 -13.08 -6.95
CA SER A 27 -6.88 -11.84 -7.42
C SER A 27 -5.92 -10.88 -8.10
N ASP A 28 -4.63 -10.86 -7.72
CA ASP A 28 -3.61 -10.07 -8.42
C ASP A 28 -3.43 -10.59 -9.85
N LEU A 29 -3.39 -11.92 -10.02
CA LEU A 29 -3.35 -12.57 -11.33
C LEU A 29 -4.62 -12.31 -12.13
N HIS A 30 -5.80 -12.33 -11.49
CA HIS A 30 -7.06 -12.00 -12.15
C HIS A 30 -7.04 -10.57 -12.72
N THR A 31 -6.42 -9.60 -12.03
CA THR A 31 -6.27 -8.24 -12.56
C THR A 31 -5.30 -8.23 -13.77
N ILE A 32 -4.17 -8.93 -13.69
CA ILE A 32 -3.18 -9.02 -14.80
C ILE A 32 -3.78 -9.67 -16.05
N GLU A 33 -4.60 -10.71 -15.88
CA GLU A 33 -5.25 -11.44 -16.96
C GLU A 33 -6.54 -10.77 -17.47
N GLY A 34 -6.91 -9.61 -16.93
CA GLY A 34 -8.12 -8.86 -17.32
C GLY A 34 -9.43 -9.48 -16.85
N ARG A 35 -9.38 -10.47 -15.94
CA ARG A 35 -10.55 -11.10 -15.31
C ARG A 35 -11.14 -10.25 -14.18
N ARG A 36 -10.38 -9.28 -13.68
CA ARG A 36 -10.82 -8.23 -12.75
C ARG A 36 -10.43 -6.88 -13.33
N SER A 37 -11.39 -5.94 -13.38
CA SER A 37 -11.14 -4.59 -13.90
C SER A 37 -10.64 -3.68 -12.79
N GLU A 38 -9.52 -3.00 -13.04
CA GLU A 38 -8.91 -2.03 -12.14
C GLU A 38 -8.31 -0.89 -12.97
N PRO A 39 -8.38 0.39 -12.54
CA PRO A 39 -7.77 1.49 -13.28
C PRO A 39 -6.28 1.27 -13.50
N THR A 40 -5.80 1.43 -14.73
CA THR A 40 -4.38 1.24 -15.08
C THR A 40 -3.70 2.56 -15.45
N PRO A 41 -2.42 2.79 -15.05
CA PRO A 41 -1.54 1.86 -14.34
C PRO A 41 -1.93 1.69 -12.85
N ALA A 42 -1.71 0.49 -12.31
CA ALA A 42 -2.01 0.14 -10.92
C ALA A 42 -0.79 -0.45 -10.20
N ILE A 43 -0.67 -0.16 -8.90
CA ILE A 43 0.19 -0.91 -7.97
C ILE A 43 -0.70 -1.97 -7.32
N LEU A 44 -0.43 -3.25 -7.59
CA LEU A 44 -1.19 -4.37 -7.04
C LEU A 44 -0.64 -4.81 -5.67
N GLY A 45 -1.24 -5.86 -5.11
CA GLY A 45 -0.93 -6.34 -3.77
C GLY A 45 -1.88 -5.77 -2.72
N HIS A 46 -2.41 -6.66 -1.90
CA HIS A 46 -3.38 -6.35 -0.85
C HIS A 46 -3.17 -7.23 0.40
N GLU A 47 -2.06 -7.99 0.41
CA GLU A 47 -1.68 -8.88 1.49
C GLU A 47 -0.23 -8.58 1.88
N GLY A 48 -0.03 -7.99 3.04
CA GLY A 48 1.31 -7.63 3.51
C GLY A 48 1.37 -7.35 5.01
N VAL A 49 2.58 -7.43 5.55
CA VAL A 49 2.91 -7.05 6.93
C VAL A 49 4.11 -6.12 6.92
N GLY A 50 4.05 -5.10 7.75
CA GLY A 50 5.08 -4.06 7.83
C GLY A 50 5.03 -3.30 9.14
N GLU A 51 5.94 -2.34 9.26
CA GLU A 51 6.05 -1.45 10.41
C GLU A 51 5.48 -0.09 10.07
N VAL A 52 4.69 0.48 10.99
CA VAL A 52 4.22 1.86 10.83
C VAL A 52 5.39 2.81 11.09
N VAL A 53 5.78 3.59 10.09
CA VAL A 53 6.90 4.54 10.18
C VAL A 53 6.46 5.98 10.33
N ARG A 54 5.19 6.30 10.03
CA ARG A 54 4.62 7.64 10.18
C ARG A 54 3.09 7.59 10.28
N TYR A 55 2.53 8.45 11.11
CA TYR A 55 1.10 8.70 11.18
C TYR A 55 0.76 10.06 10.57
N GLY A 56 -0.42 10.18 9.97
CA GLY A 56 -1.01 11.47 9.63
C GLY A 56 -1.41 12.28 10.88
N PRO A 57 -1.75 13.57 10.71
CA PRO A 57 -2.14 14.45 11.81
C PRO A 57 -3.33 13.91 12.62
N GLY A 58 -3.37 14.25 13.90
CA GLY A 58 -4.46 13.87 14.82
C GLY A 58 -4.33 12.47 15.41
N ARG A 59 -3.22 11.77 15.16
CA ARG A 59 -2.85 10.53 15.84
C ARG A 59 -1.52 10.73 16.55
N ASP A 60 -1.57 10.89 17.86
CA ASP A 60 -0.39 10.80 18.71
C ASP A 60 0.10 9.34 18.70
N THR A 61 1.42 9.13 18.73
CA THR A 61 2.12 7.84 18.61
C THR A 61 1.85 6.84 19.76
N LEU A 62 0.69 6.94 20.41
CA LEU A 62 0.24 6.00 21.42
C LEU A 62 -0.09 4.66 20.77
N HIS A 63 0.82 3.71 21.00
CA HIS A 63 0.40 2.48 21.64
C HIS A 63 -0.55 2.76 22.81
#